data_AF-A0A9E2UFS0-F1
#
_entry.id   AF-A0A9E2UFS0-F1
#
_cell.length_a   1.000
_cell.length_b   1.000
_cell.length_c   1.000
_cell.angle_alpha   90.00
_cell.angle_beta   90.00
_cell.angle_gamma   90.00
#
_symmetry.space_group_name_H-M   'P 1'
#
loop_
_entity.id
_entity.type
_entity.pdbx_description
1 polymer ?
#
loop_
_entity_poly.entity_id
_entity_poly.type
_entity_poly.pdbx_seq_one_letter_code
_entity_poly.pdbx_strand_id
1 'polypeptide(L)'
;MLAFLKNLAGVKMDKAAQAGVEALVRWDPKSASEAELRTMEQNLDALGREVALARQGYDKEKREADTIQALSHQRMAAAEQLQQQTNNESDPTRKAAVEKSLGTLVGMLEQMTPEIEREKQDEVDAKDYLEMLEKTYAEAGGKLKTARSELERAQRDMSRAAQQREQADRQAEAARRAAGLATQTSSLTVALKAMQDAAQKDLASADAQMSKARLLRPTRPEEDDPNIAAALAAAAGKPPAPQSLSERLAALKAR
;
A
#
# COMPACT_ATOMS: atom_id res chain seq x y z
N MET A 1 29.84 13.78 -9.52
CA MET A 1 28.92 14.77 -8.92
C MET A 1 27.55 14.88 -9.61
N LEU A 2 27.40 14.54 -10.91
CA LEU A 2 26.10 14.59 -11.61
C LEU A 2 25.08 13.50 -11.19
N ALA A 3 25.52 12.38 -10.60
CA ALA A 3 24.63 11.33 -10.10
C ALA A 3 23.98 11.66 -8.74
N PHE A 4 24.58 12.55 -7.95
CA PHE A 4 24.07 12.90 -6.61
C PHE A 4 22.91 13.91 -6.68
N LEU A 5 22.93 14.84 -7.64
CA LEU A 5 21.83 15.80 -7.90
C LEU A 5 20.59 15.13 -8.51
N LYS A 6 20.76 14.06 -9.30
CA LYS A 6 19.65 13.31 -9.90
C LYS A 6 18.86 12.49 -8.86
N ASN A 7 19.52 12.01 -7.81
CA ASN A 7 18.87 11.27 -6.72
C ASN A 7 18.27 12.18 -5.63
N LEU A 8 18.60 13.47 -5.58
CA LEU A 8 17.97 14.42 -4.64
C LEU A 8 16.63 14.96 -5.15
N ALA A 9 16.40 14.91 -6.48
CA ALA A 9 15.14 15.32 -7.10
C ALA A 9 14.01 14.30 -6.92
N GLY A 10 14.32 12.99 -6.88
CA GLY A 10 13.33 11.93 -6.65
C GLY A 10 12.81 11.89 -5.21
N VAL A 11 13.71 12.00 -4.22
CA VAL A 11 13.35 11.78 -2.81
C VAL A 11 12.56 12.96 -2.19
N LYS A 12 12.65 14.17 -2.75
CA LYS A 12 11.84 15.33 -2.31
C LYS A 12 10.47 15.40 -2.97
N MET A 13 10.27 14.78 -4.15
CA MET A 13 8.95 14.66 -4.76
C MET A 13 8.07 13.61 -4.04
N ASP A 14 8.64 12.49 -3.61
CA ASP A 14 7.88 11.45 -2.91
C ASP A 14 7.30 11.94 -1.57
N LYS A 15 8.06 12.73 -0.80
CA LYS A 15 7.58 13.28 0.48
C LYS A 15 6.54 14.39 0.30
N ALA A 16 6.62 15.18 -0.78
CA ALA A 16 5.63 16.20 -1.08
C ALA A 16 4.33 15.58 -1.64
N ALA A 17 4.44 14.49 -2.41
CA ALA A 17 3.30 13.71 -2.88
C ALA A 17 2.60 13.00 -1.72
N GLN A 18 3.34 12.35 -0.81
CA GLN A 18 2.77 11.74 0.39
C GLN A 18 2.12 12.77 1.33
N ALA A 19 2.76 13.92 1.58
CA ALA A 19 2.14 14.98 2.38
C ALA A 19 0.91 15.60 1.70
N GLY A 20 0.88 15.68 0.37
CA GLY A 20 -0.27 16.11 -0.42
C GLY A 20 -1.43 15.12 -0.37
N VAL A 21 -1.14 13.82 -0.44
CA VAL A 21 -2.13 12.74 -0.30
C VAL A 21 -2.68 12.65 1.13
N GLU A 22 -1.81 12.75 2.15
CA GLU A 22 -2.25 12.81 3.56
C GLU A 22 -3.08 14.06 3.87
N ALA A 23 -2.76 15.20 3.25
CA ALA A 23 -3.54 16.42 3.38
C ALA A 23 -4.90 16.33 2.65
N LEU A 24 -4.95 15.70 1.47
CA LEU A 24 -6.20 15.43 0.73
C LEU A 24 -7.09 14.42 1.46
N VAL A 25 -6.53 13.33 1.97
CA VAL A 25 -7.25 12.32 2.78
C VAL A 25 -7.75 12.92 4.09
N ARG A 26 -7.02 13.88 4.69
CA ARG A 26 -7.52 14.65 5.85
C ARG A 26 -8.68 15.58 5.51
N TRP A 27 -8.76 16.07 4.27
CA TRP A 27 -9.75 17.03 3.83
C TRP A 27 -11.02 16.36 3.28
N ASP A 28 -10.87 15.22 2.58
CA ASP A 28 -11.96 14.35 2.14
C ASP A 28 -11.54 12.85 2.08
N PRO A 29 -11.56 12.15 3.23
CA PRO A 29 -11.16 10.74 3.29
C PRO A 29 -12.11 9.82 2.53
N LYS A 30 -13.35 10.25 2.27
CA LYS A 30 -14.34 9.42 1.57
C LYS A 30 -14.02 9.34 0.08
N SER A 31 -13.79 10.48 -0.57
CA SER A 31 -13.46 10.53 -2.00
C SER A 31 -12.14 9.81 -2.32
N ALA A 32 -11.14 9.93 -1.44
CA ALA A 32 -9.86 9.25 -1.61
C ALA A 32 -10.01 7.71 -1.54
N SER A 33 -10.75 7.20 -0.55
CA SER A 33 -10.98 5.75 -0.41
C SER A 33 -11.93 5.19 -1.47
N GLU A 34 -12.90 5.96 -1.96
CA GLU A 34 -13.74 5.55 -3.10
C GLU A 34 -12.95 5.46 -4.41
N ALA A 35 -12.01 6.38 -4.66
CA ALA A 35 -11.13 6.32 -5.82
C ALA A 35 -10.21 5.09 -5.78
N GLU A 36 -9.68 4.75 -4.61
CA GLU A 36 -8.87 3.55 -4.42
C GLU A 36 -9.70 2.28 -4.64
N LEU A 37 -10.90 2.18 -4.06
CA LEU A 37 -11.80 1.05 -4.31
C LEU A 37 -12.15 0.90 -5.79
N ARG A 38 -12.42 2.01 -6.49
CA ARG A 38 -12.69 2.00 -7.93
C ARG A 38 -11.48 1.51 -8.73
N THR A 39 -10.27 1.85 -8.31
CA THR A 39 -9.04 1.36 -8.94
C THR A 39 -8.89 -0.16 -8.71
N MET A 40 -9.17 -0.63 -7.49
CA MET A 40 -9.18 -2.07 -7.19
C MET A 40 -10.24 -2.82 -8.01
N GLU A 41 -11.44 -2.25 -8.20
CA GLU A 41 -12.48 -2.80 -9.07
C GLU A 41 -12.02 -2.90 -10.52
N GLN A 42 -11.43 -1.83 -11.07
CA GLN A 42 -10.91 -1.82 -12.44
C GLN A 42 -9.82 -2.87 -12.66
N ASN A 43 -8.92 -3.02 -11.69
CA ASN A 43 -7.88 -4.05 -11.73
C ASN A 43 -8.48 -5.45 -11.66
N LEU A 44 -9.51 -5.65 -10.84
CA LEU A 44 -10.23 -6.92 -10.75
C LEU A 44 -10.94 -7.24 -12.07
N ASP A 45 -11.60 -6.26 -12.70
CA ASP A 45 -12.24 -6.44 -14.00
C ASP A 45 -11.24 -6.77 -15.11
N ALA A 46 -10.05 -6.16 -15.08
CA ALA A 46 -8.97 -6.48 -16.00
C ALA A 46 -8.47 -7.93 -15.82
N LEU A 47 -8.19 -8.34 -14.58
CA LEU A 47 -7.85 -9.72 -14.25
C LEU A 47 -8.95 -10.69 -14.66
N GLY A 48 -10.22 -10.33 -14.48
CA GLY A 48 -11.36 -11.16 -14.89
C GLY A 48 -11.41 -11.40 -16.40
N ARG A 49 -11.06 -10.39 -17.21
CA ARG A 49 -10.92 -10.55 -18.66
C ARG A 49 -9.74 -11.46 -19.03
N GLU A 50 -8.61 -11.31 -18.36
CA GLU A 50 -7.44 -12.17 -18.58
C GLU A 50 -7.74 -13.63 -18.23
N VAL A 51 -8.42 -13.90 -17.12
CA VAL A 51 -8.90 -15.25 -16.75
C VAL A 51 -9.81 -15.82 -17.84
N ALA A 52 -10.75 -15.04 -18.35
CA ALA A 52 -11.66 -15.50 -19.40
C ALA A 52 -10.91 -15.86 -20.70
N LEU A 53 -9.95 -15.03 -21.11
CA LEU A 53 -9.10 -15.29 -22.27
C LEU A 53 -8.21 -16.53 -22.06
N ALA A 54 -7.58 -16.66 -20.89
CA ALA A 54 -6.77 -17.82 -20.54
C ALA A 54 -7.59 -19.11 -20.53
N ARG A 55 -8.84 -19.06 -20.03
CA ARG A 55 -9.74 -20.21 -20.05
C ARG A 55 -10.12 -20.62 -21.48
N GLN A 56 -10.38 -19.66 -22.35
CA GLN A 56 -10.61 -19.94 -23.77
C GLN A 56 -9.36 -20.55 -24.43
N GLY A 57 -8.17 -20.07 -24.07
CA GLY A 57 -6.89 -20.63 -24.51
C GLY A 57 -6.74 -22.08 -24.07
N TYR A 58 -6.88 -22.35 -22.78
CA TYR A 58 -6.84 -23.70 -22.22
C TYR A 58 -7.84 -24.65 -22.89
N ASP A 59 -9.09 -24.22 -23.08
CA ASP A 59 -10.11 -25.03 -23.75
C ASP A 59 -9.74 -25.36 -25.20
N LYS A 60 -8.98 -24.52 -25.88
CA LYS A 60 -8.46 -24.78 -27.22
C LYS A 60 -7.32 -25.79 -27.18
N GLU A 61 -6.28 -25.53 -26.38
CA GLU A 61 -5.11 -26.42 -26.27
C GLU A 61 -5.51 -27.83 -25.80
N LYS A 62 -6.44 -27.91 -24.84
CA LYS A 62 -7.02 -29.18 -24.40
C LYS A 62 -7.68 -29.95 -25.55
N ARG A 63 -8.46 -29.28 -26.40
CA ARG A 63 -9.10 -29.94 -27.54
C ARG A 63 -8.06 -30.43 -28.55
N GLU A 64 -7.01 -29.64 -28.79
CA GLU A 64 -5.92 -30.01 -29.70
C GLU A 64 -5.17 -31.25 -29.15
N ALA A 65 -4.80 -31.25 -27.87
CA ALA A 65 -4.23 -32.41 -27.17
C ALA A 65 -5.14 -33.65 -27.19
N ASP A 66 -6.43 -33.51 -26.89
CA ASP A 66 -7.40 -34.60 -26.93
C ASP A 66 -7.52 -35.19 -28.34
N THR A 67 -7.56 -34.35 -29.37
CA THR A 67 -7.70 -34.80 -30.75
C THR A 67 -6.48 -35.55 -31.26
N ILE A 68 -5.27 -35.06 -30.97
CA ILE A 68 -4.04 -35.74 -31.40
C ILE A 68 -3.84 -37.06 -30.65
N GLN A 69 -4.20 -37.09 -29.36
CA GLN A 69 -4.17 -38.31 -28.58
C GLN A 69 -5.18 -39.34 -29.10
N ALA A 70 -6.41 -38.93 -29.42
CA ALA A 70 -7.42 -39.81 -30.00
C ALA A 70 -6.96 -40.39 -31.36
N LEU A 71 -6.36 -39.55 -32.21
CA LEU A 71 -5.82 -39.99 -33.50
C LEU A 71 -4.67 -40.98 -33.34
N SER A 72 -3.79 -40.75 -32.36
CA SER A 72 -2.71 -41.69 -32.02
C SER A 72 -3.26 -43.04 -31.56
N HIS A 73 -4.23 -43.04 -30.65
CA HIS A 73 -4.90 -44.27 -30.21
C HIS A 73 -5.57 -45.02 -31.36
N GLN A 74 -6.24 -44.31 -32.28
CA GLN A 74 -6.84 -44.93 -33.47
C GLN A 74 -5.79 -45.60 -34.36
N ARG A 75 -4.65 -44.93 -34.58
CA ARG A 75 -3.54 -45.46 -35.39
C ARG A 75 -2.86 -46.66 -34.72
N MET A 76 -2.68 -46.61 -33.40
CA MET A 76 -2.18 -47.75 -32.61
C MET A 76 -3.10 -48.97 -32.73
N ALA A 77 -4.40 -48.78 -32.53
CA ALA A 77 -5.37 -49.87 -32.67
C ALA A 77 -5.39 -50.45 -34.10
N ALA A 78 -5.26 -49.61 -35.12
CA ALA A 78 -5.13 -50.07 -36.51
C ALA A 78 -3.84 -50.85 -36.75
N ALA A 79 -2.71 -50.41 -36.17
CA ALA A 79 -1.44 -51.12 -36.26
C ALA A 79 -1.51 -52.50 -35.57
N GLU A 80 -2.15 -52.59 -34.40
CA GLU A 80 -2.37 -53.87 -33.70
C GLU A 80 -3.22 -54.84 -34.53
N GLN A 81 -4.30 -54.35 -35.16
CA GLN A 81 -5.14 -55.14 -36.05
C GLN A 81 -4.36 -55.66 -37.27
N LEU A 82 -3.56 -54.80 -37.91
CA LEU A 82 -2.72 -55.21 -39.05
C LEU A 82 -1.64 -56.21 -38.63
N GLN A 83 -1.05 -56.05 -37.45
CA GLN A 83 -0.10 -57.02 -36.91
C GLN A 83 -0.74 -58.40 -36.71
N GLN A 84 -1.97 -58.45 -36.18
CA GLN A 84 -2.72 -59.70 -36.05
C GLN A 84 -3.03 -60.34 -37.41
N GLN A 85 -3.39 -59.52 -38.42
CA GLN A 85 -3.62 -60.01 -39.78
C GLN A 85 -2.34 -60.58 -40.41
N THR A 86 -1.20 -59.90 -40.28
CA THR A 86 0.10 -60.39 -40.75
C THR A 86 0.49 -61.73 -40.12
N ASN A 87 0.18 -61.92 -38.84
CA ASN A 87 0.47 -63.17 -38.12
C ASN A 87 -0.40 -64.35 -38.60
N ASN A 88 -1.61 -64.07 -39.06
CA ASN A 88 -2.58 -65.08 -39.50
C ASN A 88 -2.62 -65.28 -41.03
N GLU A 89 -2.01 -64.38 -41.81
CA GLU A 89 -1.98 -64.44 -43.26
C GLU A 89 -0.95 -65.46 -43.76
N SER A 90 -1.39 -66.32 -44.67
CA SER A 90 -0.59 -67.42 -45.24
C SER A 90 -0.14 -67.15 -46.67
N ASP A 91 -0.82 -66.25 -47.39
CA ASP A 91 -0.41 -65.81 -48.73
C ASP A 91 0.78 -64.83 -48.64
N PRO A 92 1.96 -65.17 -49.20
CA PRO A 92 3.16 -64.31 -49.14
C PRO A 92 2.93 -62.92 -49.75
N THR A 93 2.11 -62.81 -50.78
CA THR A 93 1.88 -61.53 -51.49
C THR A 93 1.03 -60.60 -50.66
N ARG A 94 -0.04 -61.12 -50.04
CA ARG A 94 -0.90 -60.36 -49.13
C ARG A 94 -0.17 -59.98 -47.86
N LYS A 95 0.62 -60.90 -47.30
CA LYS A 95 1.42 -60.66 -46.12
C LYS A 95 2.38 -59.47 -46.32
N ALA A 96 3.12 -59.46 -47.43
CA ALA A 96 4.01 -58.35 -47.76
C ALA A 96 3.27 -57.00 -47.92
N ALA A 97 2.04 -57.01 -48.44
CA ALA A 97 1.22 -55.81 -48.55
C ALA A 97 0.78 -55.28 -47.17
N VAL A 98 0.34 -56.16 -46.26
CA VAL A 98 -0.06 -55.80 -44.89
C VAL A 98 1.14 -55.32 -44.08
N GLU A 99 2.31 -55.96 -44.20
CA GLU A 99 3.56 -55.53 -43.57
C GLU A 99 3.97 -54.11 -44.00
N LYS A 100 3.81 -53.78 -45.29
CA LYS A 100 4.06 -52.42 -45.80
C LYS A 100 3.09 -51.40 -45.18
N SER A 101 1.81 -51.74 -45.09
CA SER A 101 0.80 -50.88 -44.44
C SER A 101 1.10 -50.68 -42.95
N LEU A 102 1.50 -51.75 -42.25
CA LEU A 102 1.92 -51.68 -40.85
C LEU A 102 3.14 -50.77 -40.67
N GLY A 103 4.18 -50.94 -41.49
CA GLY A 103 5.37 -50.08 -41.45
C GLY A 103 5.04 -48.61 -41.71
N THR A 104 4.05 -48.35 -42.57
CA THR A 104 3.55 -46.99 -42.82
C THR A 104 2.87 -46.40 -41.58
N LEU A 105 2.01 -47.17 -40.89
CA LEU A 105 1.36 -46.71 -39.65
C LEU A 105 2.35 -46.49 -38.51
N VAL A 106 3.33 -47.38 -38.34
CA VAL A 106 4.38 -47.24 -37.32
C VAL A 106 5.19 -45.97 -37.59
N GLY A 107 5.60 -45.72 -38.84
CA GLY A 107 6.30 -44.48 -39.19
C GLY A 107 5.45 -43.23 -38.93
N MET A 108 4.14 -43.27 -39.17
CA MET A 108 3.23 -42.17 -38.82
C MET A 108 3.13 -41.95 -37.31
N LEU A 109 3.09 -43.02 -36.51
CA LEU A 109 3.05 -42.96 -35.04
C LEU A 109 4.34 -42.40 -34.45
N GLU A 110 5.50 -42.78 -34.99
CA GLU A 110 6.80 -42.23 -34.60
C GLU A 110 6.87 -40.73 -34.89
N GLN A 111 6.38 -40.29 -36.05
CA GLN A 111 6.32 -38.86 -36.40
C GLN A 111 5.35 -38.07 -35.51
N MET A 112 4.25 -38.68 -35.07
CA MET A 112 3.29 -38.03 -34.16
C MET A 112 3.78 -37.92 -32.72
N THR A 113 4.70 -38.77 -32.28
CA THR A 113 5.15 -38.80 -30.88
C THR A 113 5.60 -37.42 -30.36
N PRO A 114 6.49 -36.68 -31.05
CA PRO A 114 6.87 -35.35 -30.60
C PRO A 114 5.72 -34.33 -30.66
N GLU A 115 4.77 -34.49 -31.58
CA GLU A 115 3.58 -33.63 -31.65
C GLU A 115 2.67 -33.86 -30.44
N ILE A 116 2.42 -35.11 -30.06
CA ILE A 116 1.60 -35.46 -28.88
C ILE A 116 2.25 -34.92 -27.60
N GLU A 117 3.56 -35.05 -27.47
CA GLU A 117 4.29 -34.52 -26.31
C GLU A 117 4.19 -33.00 -26.26
N ARG A 118 4.30 -32.31 -27.40
CA ARG A 118 4.14 -30.86 -27.49
C ARG A 118 2.73 -30.43 -27.09
N GLU A 119 1.70 -30.99 -27.69
CA GLU A 119 0.31 -30.61 -27.42
C GLU A 119 -0.09 -30.89 -25.96
N LYS A 120 0.41 -31.98 -25.36
CA LYS A 120 0.22 -32.24 -23.94
C LYS A 120 0.92 -31.22 -23.05
N GLN A 121 2.13 -30.80 -23.42
CA GLN A 121 2.84 -29.77 -22.68
C GLN A 121 2.13 -28.42 -22.81
N ASP A 122 1.66 -28.07 -24.00
CA ASP A 122 0.90 -26.85 -24.27
C ASP A 122 -0.42 -26.82 -23.44
N GLU A 123 -1.12 -27.96 -23.32
CA GLU A 123 -2.29 -28.08 -22.42
C GLU A 123 -1.91 -27.83 -20.95
N VAL A 124 -0.83 -28.45 -20.47
CA VAL A 124 -0.37 -28.31 -19.08
C VAL A 124 0.03 -26.87 -18.78
N ASP A 125 0.81 -26.25 -19.66
CA ASP A 125 1.27 -24.87 -19.50
C ASP A 125 0.09 -23.89 -19.50
N ALA A 126 -0.89 -24.09 -20.41
CA ALA A 126 -2.11 -23.29 -20.46
C ALA A 126 -2.95 -23.45 -19.19
N LYS A 127 -3.04 -24.68 -18.64
CA LYS A 127 -3.74 -24.97 -17.41
C LYS A 127 -3.08 -24.29 -16.20
N ASP A 128 -1.77 -24.44 -16.06
CA ASP A 128 -1.01 -23.84 -14.94
C ASP A 128 -1.13 -22.31 -14.96
N TYR A 129 -1.08 -21.71 -16.15
CA TYR A 129 -1.31 -20.27 -16.32
C TYR A 129 -2.74 -19.86 -15.92
N LEU A 130 -3.75 -20.62 -16.32
CA LEU A 130 -5.14 -20.38 -15.93
C LEU A 130 -5.32 -20.46 -14.41
N GLU A 131 -4.81 -21.52 -13.76
CA GLU A 131 -4.92 -21.71 -12.31
C GLU A 131 -4.23 -20.57 -11.55
N MET A 132 -3.06 -20.11 -12.02
CA MET A 132 -2.37 -18.96 -11.46
C MET A 132 -3.23 -17.69 -11.53
N LEU A 133 -3.86 -17.42 -12.67
CA LEU A 133 -4.73 -16.25 -12.85
C LEU A 133 -5.98 -16.33 -11.99
N GLU A 134 -6.63 -17.51 -11.93
CA GLU A 134 -7.82 -17.73 -11.10
C GLU A 134 -7.54 -17.51 -9.62
N LYS A 135 -6.39 -18.01 -9.14
CA LYS A 135 -5.93 -17.76 -7.77
C LYS A 135 -5.70 -16.28 -7.51
N THR A 136 -5.00 -15.59 -8.43
CA THR A 136 -4.72 -14.16 -8.31
C THR A 136 -6.00 -13.33 -8.31
N TYR A 137 -6.97 -13.68 -9.16
CA TYR A 137 -8.29 -13.06 -9.22
C TYR A 137 -9.07 -13.27 -7.91
N ALA A 138 -9.08 -14.48 -7.37
CA ALA A 138 -9.74 -14.79 -6.11
C ALA A 138 -9.12 -14.02 -4.93
N GLU A 139 -7.80 -13.93 -4.87
CA GLU A 139 -7.09 -13.13 -3.86
C GLU A 139 -7.39 -11.64 -3.99
N ALA A 140 -7.40 -11.09 -5.21
CA ALA A 140 -7.73 -9.69 -5.46
C ALA A 140 -9.19 -9.38 -5.08
N GLY A 141 -10.13 -10.26 -5.43
CA GLY A 141 -11.53 -10.14 -5.04
C GLY A 141 -11.72 -10.21 -3.52
N GLY A 142 -10.95 -11.07 -2.84
CA GLY A 142 -10.89 -11.12 -1.38
C GLY A 142 -10.42 -9.80 -0.76
N LYS A 143 -9.31 -9.24 -1.27
CA LYS A 143 -8.78 -7.94 -0.82
C LYS A 143 -9.79 -6.81 -1.02
N LEU A 144 -10.46 -6.74 -2.18
CA LEU A 144 -11.49 -5.74 -2.45
C LEU A 144 -12.65 -5.85 -1.47
N LYS A 145 -13.15 -7.07 -1.20
CA LYS A 145 -14.22 -7.29 -0.23
C LYS A 145 -13.83 -6.83 1.18
N THR A 146 -12.62 -7.16 1.62
CA THR A 146 -12.09 -6.73 2.92
C THR A 146 -12.00 -5.21 2.98
N ALA A 147 -11.39 -4.57 1.98
CA ALA A 147 -11.25 -3.12 1.91
C ALA A 147 -12.61 -2.39 1.98
N ARG A 148 -13.63 -2.87 1.25
CA ARG A 148 -15.00 -2.33 1.37
C ARG A 148 -15.54 -2.43 2.78
N SER A 149 -15.38 -3.59 3.42
CA SER A 149 -15.89 -3.83 4.77
C SER A 149 -15.21 -2.95 5.84
N GLU A 150 -13.91 -2.70 5.68
CA GLU A 150 -13.12 -1.82 6.54
C GLU A 150 -13.52 -0.36 6.35
N LEU A 151 -13.72 0.07 5.10
CA LEU A 151 -14.18 1.41 4.78
C LEU A 151 -15.56 1.68 5.40
N GLU A 152 -16.50 0.74 5.28
CA GLU A 152 -17.83 0.89 5.91
C GLU A 152 -17.74 1.00 7.45
N ARG A 153 -16.85 0.22 8.09
CA ARG A 153 -16.62 0.31 9.54
C ARG A 153 -16.06 1.67 9.90
N ALA A 154 -15.02 2.12 9.21
CA ALA A 154 -14.42 3.43 9.41
C ALA A 154 -15.44 4.57 9.22
N GLN A 155 -16.30 4.50 8.19
CA GLN A 155 -17.37 5.48 7.99
C GLN A 155 -18.36 5.53 9.16
N ARG A 156 -18.76 4.37 9.71
CA ARG A 156 -19.62 4.30 10.89
C ARG A 156 -18.94 4.87 12.13
N ASP A 157 -17.66 4.56 12.34
CA ASP A 157 -16.85 5.11 13.44
C ASP A 157 -16.73 6.63 13.35
N MET A 158 -16.45 7.15 12.16
CA MET A 158 -16.40 8.60 11.91
C MET A 158 -17.74 9.28 12.15
N SER A 159 -18.85 8.67 11.75
CA SER A 159 -20.19 9.21 12.00
C SER A 159 -20.49 9.29 13.49
N ARG A 160 -20.15 8.25 14.26
CA ARG A 160 -20.27 8.25 15.74
C ARG A 160 -19.41 9.34 16.38
N ALA A 161 -18.15 9.45 15.96
CA ALA A 161 -17.25 10.48 16.47
C ALA A 161 -17.75 11.90 16.17
N ALA A 162 -18.31 12.13 14.97
CA ALA A 162 -18.91 13.40 14.60
C ALA A 162 -20.13 13.75 15.49
N GLN A 163 -21.02 12.78 15.76
CA GLN A 163 -22.15 12.98 16.67
C GLN A 163 -21.71 13.28 18.10
N GLN A 164 -20.70 12.57 18.61
CA GLN A 164 -20.15 12.83 19.94
C GLN A 164 -19.53 14.23 20.02
N ARG A 165 -18.78 14.65 18.99
CA ARG A 165 -18.23 16.01 18.91
C ARG A 165 -19.34 17.06 18.93
N GLU A 166 -20.38 16.88 18.12
CA GLU A 166 -21.52 17.80 18.08
C GLU A 166 -22.24 17.88 19.43
N GLN A 167 -22.43 16.76 20.13
CA GLN A 167 -23.00 16.75 21.47
C GLN A 167 -22.10 17.49 22.48
N ALA A 168 -20.79 17.25 22.45
CA ALA A 168 -19.83 17.95 23.30
C ALA A 168 -19.82 19.47 23.02
N ASP A 169 -19.87 19.87 21.75
CA ASP A 169 -19.96 21.26 21.33
C ASP A 169 -21.26 21.91 21.87
N ARG A 170 -22.41 21.23 21.72
CA ARG A 170 -23.69 21.70 22.27
C ARG A 170 -23.66 21.81 23.81
N GLN A 171 -23.06 20.84 24.50
CA GLN A 171 -22.92 20.88 25.96
C GLN A 171 -22.00 22.03 26.40
N ALA A 172 -20.90 22.25 25.69
CA ALA A 172 -19.99 23.36 25.95
C ALA A 172 -20.67 24.72 25.71
N GLU A 173 -21.46 24.84 24.64
CA GLU A 173 -22.28 26.04 24.39
C GLU A 173 -23.34 26.25 25.47
N ALA A 174 -24.04 25.19 25.90
CA ALA A 174 -25.03 25.26 26.95
C ALA A 174 -24.40 25.67 28.30
N ALA A 175 -23.23 25.11 28.64
CA ALA A 175 -22.47 25.49 29.83
C ALA A 175 -22.00 26.96 29.77
N ARG A 176 -21.55 27.43 28.60
CA ARG A 176 -21.23 28.86 28.37
C ARG A 176 -22.46 29.74 28.57
N ARG A 177 -23.63 29.33 28.08
CA ARG A 177 -24.88 30.07 28.27
C ARG A 177 -25.32 30.07 29.75
N ALA A 178 -25.24 28.93 30.43
CA ALA A 178 -25.64 28.75 31.82
C ALA A 178 -24.71 29.47 32.81
N ALA A 179 -23.41 29.56 32.53
CA ALA A 179 -22.45 30.35 33.29
C ALA A 179 -22.65 31.89 33.14
N GLY A 180 -23.73 32.33 32.50
CA GLY A 180 -24.05 33.75 32.30
C GLY A 180 -23.20 34.45 31.24
N LEU A 181 -22.26 33.74 30.61
CA LEU A 181 -21.34 34.29 29.59
C LEU A 181 -22.02 34.58 28.25
N ALA A 182 -23.30 34.26 28.08
CA ALA A 182 -24.05 34.54 26.86
C ALA A 182 -24.97 35.78 26.94
N THR A 183 -25.30 36.29 28.15
CA THR A 183 -26.33 37.34 28.31
C THR A 183 -25.77 38.67 28.82
N GLN A 184 -24.61 38.69 29.51
CA GLN A 184 -24.01 39.93 30.03
C GLN A 184 -22.85 40.50 29.17
N THR A 185 -22.62 39.93 27.99
CA THR A 185 -21.39 40.10 27.20
C THR A 185 -21.58 40.76 25.84
N SER A 186 -22.80 41.11 25.39
CA SER A 186 -22.95 41.65 24.02
C SER A 186 -22.30 43.03 23.81
N SER A 187 -22.19 43.88 24.84
CA SER A 187 -21.56 45.21 24.75
C SER A 187 -20.14 45.24 25.32
N LEU A 188 -19.85 44.47 26.37
CA LEU A 188 -18.52 44.38 26.98
C LEU A 188 -17.55 43.45 26.22
N THR A 189 -18.05 42.42 25.53
CA THR A 189 -17.19 41.50 24.75
C THR A 189 -16.83 42.05 23.38
N VAL A 190 -17.58 42.99 22.79
CA VAL A 190 -17.10 43.72 21.61
C VAL A 190 -15.92 44.61 22.00
N ALA A 191 -15.98 45.31 23.14
CA ALA A 191 -14.89 46.14 23.63
C ALA A 191 -13.69 45.32 24.12
N LEU A 192 -13.90 44.25 24.90
CA LEU A 192 -12.83 43.40 25.41
C LEU A 192 -12.22 42.52 24.32
N LYS A 193 -13.00 42.02 23.36
CA LYS A 193 -12.47 41.34 22.17
C LYS A 193 -11.76 42.31 21.24
N ALA A 194 -12.23 43.55 21.06
CA ALA A 194 -11.47 44.55 20.34
C ALA A 194 -10.14 44.89 21.04
N MET A 195 -10.12 44.94 22.38
CA MET A 195 -8.87 45.14 23.15
C MET A 195 -7.96 43.91 23.16
N GLN A 196 -8.51 42.68 23.20
CA GLN A 196 -7.73 41.44 23.15
C GLN A 196 -7.25 41.12 21.73
N ASP A 197 -8.06 41.39 20.70
CA ASP A 197 -7.66 41.29 19.29
C ASP A 197 -6.67 42.41 18.95
N ALA A 198 -6.79 43.62 19.54
CA ALA A 198 -5.77 44.67 19.44
C ALA A 198 -4.48 44.28 20.17
N ALA A 199 -4.57 43.75 21.40
CA ALA A 199 -3.40 43.27 22.14
C ALA A 199 -2.74 42.05 21.49
N GLN A 200 -3.52 41.13 20.91
CA GLN A 200 -2.98 40.03 20.11
C GLN A 200 -2.43 40.51 18.77
N LYS A 201 -3.03 41.52 18.12
CA LYS A 201 -2.41 42.16 16.95
C LYS A 201 -1.13 42.88 17.32
N ASP A 202 -1.06 43.55 18.46
CA ASP A 202 0.12 44.27 18.93
C ASP A 202 1.21 43.29 19.38
N LEU A 203 0.86 42.18 20.04
CA LEU A 203 1.79 41.10 20.37
C LEU A 203 2.24 40.33 19.11
N ALA A 204 1.34 40.00 18.19
CA ALA A 204 1.68 39.34 16.93
C ALA A 204 2.46 40.26 16.00
N SER A 205 2.22 41.57 16.03
CA SER A 205 3.02 42.55 15.28
C SER A 205 4.34 42.87 15.98
N ALA A 206 4.41 42.81 17.31
CA ALA A 206 5.68 42.85 18.07
C ALA A 206 6.52 41.57 17.83
N ASP A 207 5.91 40.39 17.80
CA ASP A 207 6.55 39.12 17.45
C ASP A 207 6.90 39.06 15.96
N ALA A 208 6.08 39.62 15.08
CA ALA A 208 6.40 39.77 13.66
C ALA A 208 7.55 40.78 13.46
N GLN A 209 7.64 41.85 14.25
CA GLN A 209 8.75 42.80 14.21
C GLN A 209 10.02 42.24 14.86
N MET A 210 9.93 41.47 15.96
CA MET A 210 11.06 40.75 16.56
C MET A 210 11.56 39.63 15.66
N SER A 211 10.68 38.88 15.01
CA SER A 211 11.06 37.85 14.03
C SER A 211 11.63 38.47 12.76
N LYS A 212 11.10 39.61 12.29
CA LYS A 212 11.69 40.39 11.19
C LYS A 212 13.04 41.02 11.54
N ALA A 213 13.24 41.44 12.80
CA ALA A 213 14.54 41.90 13.31
C ALA A 213 15.56 40.76 13.49
N ARG A 214 15.09 39.55 13.83
CA ARG A 214 15.92 38.32 13.89
C ARG A 214 16.27 37.79 12.49
N LEU A 215 15.37 37.92 11.53
CA LEU A 215 15.56 37.50 10.12
C LEU A 215 16.44 38.46 9.30
N LEU A 216 16.68 39.68 9.80
CA LEU A 216 17.57 40.66 9.16
C LEU A 216 18.94 40.79 9.84
N ARG A 217 19.31 39.85 10.72
CA ARG A 217 20.69 39.72 11.21
C ARG A 217 21.44 38.63 10.41
N PRO A 218 22.47 38.98 9.62
CA PRO A 218 23.28 37.99 8.92
C PRO A 218 24.10 37.18 9.92
N THR A 219 23.95 35.85 9.90
CA THR A 219 24.87 34.92 10.53
C THR A 219 26.09 34.72 9.64
N ARG A 220 27.30 34.80 10.21
CA ARG A 220 28.41 33.97 9.77
C ARG A 220 29.00 33.22 10.99
N PRO A 221 29.32 31.92 10.83
CA PRO A 221 29.84 31.06 11.88
C PRO A 221 31.38 31.01 11.89
N GLU A 222 31.90 30.44 12.97
CA GLU A 222 33.25 29.89 13.25
C GLU A 222 33.89 30.54 14.48
N GLU A 223 33.80 29.85 15.63
CA GLU A 223 34.94 29.12 16.20
C GLU A 223 34.54 28.43 17.51
N ASP A 224 35.01 27.19 17.62
CA ASP A 224 34.90 26.28 18.75
C ASP A 224 35.56 26.83 20.02
N ASP A 225 34.91 26.70 21.18
CA ASP A 225 35.67 26.43 22.42
C ASP A 225 34.79 25.81 23.54
N PRO A 226 35.08 24.58 24.00
CA PRO A 226 34.41 23.93 25.12
C PRO A 226 34.61 24.60 26.51
N ASN A 227 35.26 25.77 26.60
CA ASN A 227 35.44 26.51 27.86
C ASN A 227 34.37 27.57 28.20
N ILE A 228 33.37 27.81 27.34
CA ILE A 228 32.37 28.88 27.54
C ILE A 228 31.24 28.47 28.52
N ALA A 229 31.08 27.19 28.82
CA ALA A 229 30.14 26.71 29.83
C ALA A 229 30.61 26.96 31.29
N ALA A 230 31.92 27.11 31.52
CA ALA A 230 32.50 27.37 32.84
C ALA A 230 32.56 28.87 33.20
N ALA A 231 32.59 29.75 32.20
CA ALA A 231 32.71 31.20 32.40
C ALA A 231 31.38 31.90 32.73
N LEU A 232 30.23 31.31 32.38
CA LEU A 232 28.91 31.86 32.75
C LEU A 232 28.49 31.54 34.20
N ALA A 233 29.18 30.61 34.88
CA ALA A 233 28.96 30.31 36.29
C ALA A 233 29.73 31.25 37.25
N ALA A 234 30.68 32.05 36.74
CA ALA A 234 31.54 32.92 37.55
C ALA A 234 31.20 34.43 37.47
N ALA A 235 30.28 34.84 36.58
CA ALA A 235 29.97 36.25 36.31
C ALA A 235 28.74 36.82 37.07
N ALA A 236 28.17 36.08 38.02
CA ALA A 236 27.12 36.59 38.92
C ALA A 236 27.56 36.42 40.39
N GLY A 237 28.37 37.35 40.87
CA GLY A 237 28.90 37.33 42.23
C GLY A 237 27.84 37.50 43.35
N LYS A 238 27.61 36.39 44.09
CA LYS A 238 27.40 36.24 45.57
C LYS A 238 26.04 36.60 46.24
N PRO A 239 25.69 36.03 47.43
CA PRO A 239 26.29 34.92 48.22
C PRO A 239 25.21 33.90 48.80
N PRO A 240 25.50 33.02 49.80
CA PRO A 240 25.16 31.59 49.80
C PRO A 240 23.77 31.20 50.38
N ALA A 241 23.31 29.99 50.03
CA ALA A 241 22.11 29.35 50.60
C ALA A 241 22.39 28.74 52.02
N PRO A 242 21.37 28.55 52.87
CA PRO A 242 21.50 28.54 54.32
C PRO A 242 22.08 27.24 54.92
N GLN A 243 22.90 27.41 55.97
CA GLN A 243 23.49 26.35 56.79
C GLN A 243 22.42 25.64 57.64
N SER A 244 22.46 24.31 57.63
CA SER A 244 21.57 23.43 58.38
C SER A 244 21.77 23.55 59.91
N LEU A 245 20.71 23.30 60.69
CA LEU A 245 20.69 23.37 62.16
C LEU A 245 21.73 22.46 62.84
N SER A 246 22.16 21.39 62.17
CA SER A 246 23.19 20.45 62.63
C SER A 246 24.60 21.07 62.71
N GLU A 247 24.93 22.04 61.85
CA GLU A 247 26.25 22.70 61.87
C GLU A 247 26.34 23.79 62.96
N ARG A 248 25.20 24.35 63.41
CA ARG A 248 25.17 25.34 64.51
C ARG A 248 25.45 24.73 65.88
N LEU A 249 25.14 23.45 66.10
CA LEU A 249 25.37 22.77 67.38
C LEU A 249 26.83 22.30 67.58
N ALA A 250 27.56 22.02 66.50
CA ALA A 250 28.98 21.65 66.59
C ALA A 250 29.88 22.84 66.99
N ALA A 251 29.54 24.06 66.53
CA ALA A 251 30.31 25.27 66.81
C ALA A 251 30.16 25.79 68.26
N LEU A 252 29.10 25.40 68.97
CA LEU A 252 28.90 25.79 70.38
C LEU A 252 29.60 24.85 71.38
N LYS A 253 30.07 23.68 70.94
CA LYS A 253 30.75 22.69 71.80
C LYS A 253 32.28 22.70 71.69
N ALA A 254 32.83 23.49 70.77
CA ALA A 254 34.27 23.65 70.54
C ALA A 254 34.81 24.99 71.07
N ARG A 255 34.15 25.56 72.09
CA ARG A 255 34.58 26.78 72.78
C ARG A 255 34.97 26.47 74.21
#